data_AF-A0A929ZMV5-F1
#
_entry.id   AF-A0A929ZMV5-F1
#
_cell.length_a   1.000
_cell.length_b   1.000
_cell.length_c   1.000
_cell.angle_alpha   90.00
_cell.angle_beta   90.00
_cell.angle_gamma   90.00
#
_symmetry.space_group_name_H-M   'P 1'
#
loop_
_entity.id
_entity.type
_entity.pdbx_description
1 polymer ?
#
loop_
_entity_poly.entity_id
_entity_poly.type
_entity_poly.pdbx_seq_one_letter_code
_entity_poly.pdbx_strand_id
1 'polypeptide(L)'
;IGYLPFTPNPVLSEVAHQNILDYTTEDKIIANERSIAGGDVGDASCFYPMIQFGYNGFSGAIHGVDFKIEDTYKAFVEPAKIVCGCIVDLLEKPELIEQIKVSHRSMDKEVYKAYLQGK
;
A
#
# COMPACT_ATOMS: atom_id res chain seq x y z
N ILE A 1 4.44 -20.07 -9.25
CA ILE A 1 5.26 -19.05 -8.52
C ILE A 1 4.35 -17.85 -8.31
N GLY A 2 4.28 -17.30 -7.09
CA GLY A 2 3.49 -16.11 -6.75
C GLY A 2 4.11 -14.82 -7.30
N TYR A 3 3.98 -13.70 -6.57
CA TYR A 3 4.40 -12.36 -6.98
C TYR A 3 3.59 -11.78 -8.14
N LEU A 4 2.26 -11.94 -8.10
CA LEU A 4 1.37 -11.25 -9.04
C LEU A 4 1.54 -9.72 -8.95
N PRO A 5 1.27 -8.96 -10.02
CA PRO A 5 1.36 -7.51 -9.99
C PRO A 5 0.48 -6.90 -8.90
N PHE A 6 1.07 -6.01 -8.10
CA PHE A 6 0.33 -5.27 -7.09
C PHE A 6 -0.66 -4.29 -7.74
N THR A 7 -1.94 -4.40 -7.38
CA THR A 7 -2.99 -3.48 -7.82
C THR A 7 -3.57 -2.76 -6.60
N PRO A 8 -3.18 -1.49 -6.34
CA PRO A 8 -3.71 -0.76 -5.20
C PRO A 8 -5.20 -0.45 -5.37
N ASN A 9 -5.96 -0.51 -4.27
CA ASN A 9 -7.33 -0.05 -4.27
C ASN A 9 -7.37 1.49 -4.30
N PRO A 10 -8.05 2.12 -5.28
CA PRO A 10 -7.98 3.57 -5.47
C PRO A 10 -8.67 4.36 -4.35
N VAL A 11 -9.77 3.84 -3.81
CA VAL A 11 -10.50 4.50 -2.71
C VAL A 11 -9.68 4.43 -1.42
N LEU A 12 -9.10 3.26 -1.12
CA LEU A 12 -8.23 3.11 0.05
C LEU A 12 -6.93 3.92 -0.11
N SER A 13 -6.43 4.09 -1.34
CA SER A 13 -5.28 4.95 -1.62
C SER A 13 -5.59 6.41 -1.32
N GLU A 14 -6.80 6.88 -1.65
CA GLU A 14 -7.25 8.23 -1.31
C GLU A 14 -7.34 8.44 0.21
N VAL A 15 -7.87 7.46 0.95
CA VAL A 15 -7.88 7.51 2.43
C VAL A 15 -6.47 7.68 2.98
N ALA A 16 -5.51 6.90 2.48
CA ALA A 16 -4.12 7.03 2.89
C ALA A 16 -3.50 8.37 2.48
N HIS A 17 -3.80 8.86 1.27
CA HIS A 17 -3.33 10.16 0.78
C HIS A 17 -3.77 11.30 1.70
N GLN A 18 -5.04 11.35 2.09
CA GLN A 18 -5.55 12.35 3.03
C GLN A 18 -4.82 12.30 4.38
N ASN A 19 -4.54 11.09 4.90
CA ASN A 19 -3.78 10.94 6.14
C ASN A 19 -2.28 11.28 6.00
N ILE A 20 -1.70 11.14 4.81
CA ILE A 20 -0.31 11.53 4.53
C ILE A 20 -0.16 13.06 4.57
N LEU A 21 -1.19 13.81 4.17
CA LEU A 21 -1.18 15.28 4.12
C LEU A 21 -1.08 15.95 5.49
N ASP A 22 -1.31 15.22 6.59
CA ASP A 22 -1.04 15.71 7.94
C ASP A 22 0.46 15.84 8.26
N TYR A 23 1.32 15.17 7.47
CA TYR A 23 2.77 15.06 7.72
C TYR A 23 3.63 15.71 6.64
N THR A 24 3.05 15.95 5.46
CA THR A 24 3.77 16.55 4.33
C THR A 24 2.84 17.37 3.45
N THR A 25 3.40 18.11 2.51
CA THR A 25 2.67 18.88 1.51
C THR A 25 2.48 18.07 0.23
N GLU A 26 1.41 18.37 -0.51
CA GLU A 26 1.04 17.70 -1.76
C GLU A 26 2.20 17.61 -2.77
N ASP A 27 2.99 18.69 -2.91
CA ASP A 27 4.13 18.76 -3.84
C ASP A 27 5.26 17.77 -3.53
N LYS A 28 5.25 17.17 -2.34
CA LYS A 28 6.22 16.15 -1.90
C LYS A 28 5.68 14.73 -2.01
N ILE A 29 4.43 14.55 -2.43
CA ILE A 29 3.79 13.26 -2.60
C ILE A 29 3.90 12.86 -4.07
N ILE A 30 4.54 11.72 -4.32
CA ILE A 30 4.55 11.12 -5.66
C ILE A 30 3.44 10.07 -5.70
N ALA A 31 2.34 10.42 -6.37
CA ALA A 31 1.16 9.56 -6.48
C ALA A 31 1.20 8.69 -7.74
N ASN A 32 0.53 7.53 -7.69
CA ASN A 32 0.36 6.61 -8.82
C ASN A 32 1.67 6.05 -9.41
N GLU A 33 2.74 6.01 -8.62
CA GLU A 33 3.99 5.37 -9.01
C GLU A 33 3.79 3.88 -9.30
N ARG A 34 4.33 3.43 -10.43
CA ARG A 34 4.34 2.01 -10.79
C ARG A 34 5.65 1.40 -10.36
N SER A 35 5.59 0.61 -9.30
CA SER A 35 6.74 -0.16 -8.84
C SER A 35 6.95 -1.42 -9.66
N ILE A 36 8.21 -1.72 -9.97
CA ILE A 36 8.64 -3.03 -10.52
C ILE A 36 9.09 -3.99 -9.40
N ALA A 37 8.94 -3.61 -8.13
CA ALA A 37 9.28 -4.46 -7.01
C ALA A 37 8.40 -5.70 -6.97
N GLY A 38 9.01 -6.88 -6.88
CA GLY A 38 8.32 -8.15 -6.72
C GLY A 38 8.07 -8.43 -5.23
N GLY A 39 6.90 -8.04 -4.73
CA GLY A 39 6.43 -8.33 -3.36
C GLY A 39 5.24 -9.28 -3.34
N ASP A 40 5.13 -10.07 -2.27
CA ASP A 40 3.99 -10.97 -2.01
C ASP A 40 2.68 -10.21 -1.72
N VAL A 41 2.77 -8.92 -1.37
CA VAL A 41 1.62 -8.00 -1.28
C VAL A 41 0.80 -7.95 -2.57
N GLY A 42 1.41 -8.22 -3.72
CA GLY A 42 0.70 -8.35 -4.99
C GLY A 42 -0.26 -9.54 -5.01
N ASP A 43 0.13 -10.67 -4.44
CA ASP A 43 -0.75 -11.83 -4.28
C ASP A 43 -1.89 -11.53 -3.28
N ALA A 44 -1.59 -10.83 -2.18
CA ALA A 44 -2.62 -10.40 -1.23
C ALA A 44 -3.66 -9.46 -1.87
N SER A 45 -3.20 -8.55 -2.73
CA SER A 45 -4.06 -7.62 -3.48
C SER A 45 -4.99 -8.32 -4.48
N CYS A 46 -4.75 -9.59 -4.81
CA CYS A 46 -5.70 -10.37 -5.61
C CYS A 46 -6.98 -10.71 -4.83
N PHE A 47 -6.93 -10.72 -3.50
CA PHE A 47 -8.07 -11.13 -2.67
C PHE A 47 -8.70 -9.99 -1.91
N TYR A 48 -7.86 -9.09 -1.39
CA TYR A 48 -8.27 -8.01 -0.50
C TYR A 48 -7.96 -6.64 -1.12
N PRO A 49 -8.74 -5.60 -0.79
CA PRO A 49 -8.36 -4.23 -1.09
C PRO A 49 -7.09 -3.90 -0.31
N MET A 50 -6.02 -3.61 -1.04
CA MET A 50 -4.70 -3.35 -0.45
C MET A 50 -4.17 -1.99 -0.93
N ILE A 51 -3.31 -1.40 -0.13
CA ILE A 51 -2.47 -0.26 -0.52
C ILE A 51 -1.02 -0.56 -0.17
N GLN A 52 -0.12 0.10 -0.88
CA GLN A 52 1.29 0.15 -0.54
C GLN A 52 1.75 1.57 -0.83
N PHE A 53 2.34 2.22 0.16
CA PHE A 53 2.96 3.53 0.00
C PHE A 53 4.39 3.49 0.55
N GLY A 54 5.29 4.19 -0.11
CA GLY A 54 6.63 4.46 0.41
C GLY A 54 6.60 5.64 1.36
N TYR A 55 7.59 5.70 2.26
CA TYR A 55 7.78 6.84 3.14
C TYR A 55 9.26 7.16 3.29
N ASN A 56 9.58 8.38 3.72
CA ASN A 56 10.96 8.83 3.89
C ASN A 56 11.56 8.34 5.23
N GLY A 57 12.78 8.78 5.54
CA GLY A 57 13.52 8.36 6.75
C GLY A 57 14.66 7.38 6.47
N PHE A 58 14.93 7.09 5.20
CA PHE A 58 16.02 6.23 4.75
C PHE A 58 16.95 6.98 3.78
N SER A 59 18.20 6.54 3.67
CA SER A 59 19.14 6.92 2.60
C SER A 59 19.86 5.70 2.04
N GLY A 60 20.58 5.91 0.94
CA GLY A 60 21.24 4.86 0.17
C GLY A 60 20.28 4.16 -0.80
N ALA A 61 20.81 3.19 -1.54
CA ALA A 61 20.01 2.41 -2.49
C ALA A 61 19.26 1.28 -1.77
N ILE A 62 17.99 1.04 -2.11
CA ILE A 62 17.27 -0.16 -1.62
C ILE A 62 18.05 -1.41 -2.09
N HIS A 63 18.39 -2.31 -1.15
CA HIS A 63 19.30 -3.45 -1.32
C HIS A 63 20.80 -3.11 -1.50
N GLY A 64 21.18 -1.84 -1.39
CA GLY A 64 22.58 -1.40 -1.39
C GLY A 64 23.28 -1.57 -0.05
N VAL A 65 24.61 -1.63 -0.07
CA VAL A 65 25.45 -1.70 1.16
C VAL A 65 25.41 -0.39 1.97
N ASP A 66 24.99 0.69 1.33
CA ASP A 66 24.85 2.03 1.89
C ASP A 66 23.44 2.31 2.44
N PHE A 67 22.50 1.36 2.31
CA PHE A 67 21.15 1.52 2.83
C PHE A 67 21.15 1.63 4.35
N LYS A 68 20.55 2.71 4.86
CA LYS A 68 20.42 2.95 6.30
C LYS A 68 19.21 3.80 6.63
N ILE A 69 18.77 3.68 7.87
CA ILE A 69 17.78 4.57 8.47
C ILE A 69 18.49 5.88 8.85
N GLU A 70 18.00 7.01 8.33
CA GLU A 70 18.49 8.35 8.64
C GLU A 70 17.64 9.02 9.73
N ASP A 71 16.34 8.76 9.72
CA ASP A 71 15.39 9.35 10.66
C ASP A 71 14.40 8.27 11.09
N THR A 72 14.57 7.79 12.32
CA THR A 72 13.75 6.72 12.89
C THR A 72 12.31 7.16 13.15
N TYR A 73 12.07 8.45 13.41
CA TYR A 73 10.73 8.95 13.65
C TYR A 73 9.93 8.94 12.34
N LYS A 74 10.55 9.41 11.25
CA LYS A 74 9.97 9.34 9.90
C LYS A 74 9.83 7.91 9.40
N ALA A 75 10.85 7.09 9.58
CA ALA A 75 10.84 5.71 9.10
C ALA A 75 9.78 4.83 9.80
N PHE A 76 9.45 5.11 11.07
CA PHE A 76 8.61 4.23 11.89
C PHE A 76 7.35 4.87 12.45
N VAL A 77 7.43 6.08 12.99
CA VAL A 77 6.33 6.68 13.76
C VAL A 77 5.31 7.35 12.84
N GLU A 78 5.75 8.15 11.88
CA GLU A 78 4.85 8.80 10.92
C GLU A 78 4.03 7.79 10.09
N PRO A 79 4.61 6.76 9.44
CA PRO A 79 3.83 5.77 8.70
C PRO A 79 2.88 4.97 9.60
N ALA A 80 3.26 4.69 10.85
CA ALA A 80 2.35 4.05 11.81
C ALA A 80 1.15 4.93 12.13
N LYS A 81 1.36 6.24 12.34
CA LYS A 81 0.27 7.19 12.56
C LYS A 81 -0.63 7.35 11.35
N ILE A 82 -0.07 7.39 10.14
CA ILE A 82 -0.83 7.41 8.88
C ILE A 82 -1.76 6.19 8.79
N VAL A 83 -1.23 4.99 9.07
CA VAL A 83 -2.04 3.76 9.07
C VAL A 83 -3.13 3.81 10.15
N CYS A 84 -2.82 4.28 11.36
CA CYS A 84 -3.81 4.46 12.42
C CYS A 84 -4.91 5.45 12.02
N GLY A 85 -4.56 6.56 11.38
CA GLY A 85 -5.52 7.55 10.89
C GLY A 85 -6.46 6.96 9.82
N CYS A 86 -5.91 6.16 8.89
CA CYS A 86 -6.73 5.41 7.95
C CYS A 86 -7.73 4.48 8.65
N ILE A 87 -7.31 3.78 9.71
CA ILE A 87 -8.20 2.91 10.49
C ILE A 87 -9.31 3.73 11.13
N VAL A 88 -9.00 4.88 11.73
CA VAL A 88 -10.01 5.78 12.31
C VAL A 88 -11.00 6.23 11.25
N ASP A 89 -10.53 6.72 10.10
CA ASP A 89 -11.39 7.14 9.00
C ASP A 89 -12.34 6.03 8.54
N LEU A 90 -11.84 4.80 8.39
CA LEU A 90 -12.66 3.67 7.97
C LEU A 90 -13.69 3.26 9.03
N LEU A 91 -13.38 3.40 10.32
CA LEU A 91 -14.31 3.11 11.41
C LEU A 91 -15.39 4.19 11.55
N GLU A 92 -15.05 5.45 11.31
CA GLU A 92 -15.98 6.58 11.42
C GLU A 92 -16.86 6.75 10.17
N LYS A 93 -16.35 6.36 8.98
CA LYS A 93 -16.99 6.56 7.68
C LYS A 93 -17.24 5.21 6.99
N PRO A 94 -18.24 4.42 7.44
CA PRO A 94 -18.51 3.09 6.88
C PRO A 94 -18.86 3.11 5.38
N GLU A 95 -19.30 4.24 4.84
CA GLU A 95 -19.49 4.42 3.40
C GLU A 95 -18.19 4.26 2.59
N LEU A 96 -17.02 4.57 3.17
CA LEU A 96 -15.73 4.33 2.53
C LEU A 96 -15.47 2.84 2.39
N ILE A 97 -15.85 2.03 3.39
CA ILE A 97 -15.71 0.57 3.34
C ILE A 97 -16.53 0.00 2.18
N GLU A 98 -17.76 0.48 1.98
CA GLU A 98 -18.60 0.02 0.87
C GLU A 98 -18.03 0.44 -0.49
N GLN A 99 -17.51 1.66 -0.61
CA GLN A 99 -16.82 2.13 -1.83
C GLN A 99 -15.55 1.32 -2.13
N ILE A 100 -14.77 0.97 -1.10
CA ILE A 100 -13.58 0.13 -1.22
C ILE A 100 -13.97 -1.26 -1.72
N LYS A 101 -15.00 -1.88 -1.16
CA LYS A 101 -15.49 -3.20 -1.60
C LYS A 101 -15.96 -3.18 -3.05
N VAL A 102 -16.75 -2.18 -3.44
CA VAL A 102 -17.30 -2.06 -4.81
C VAL A 102 -16.20 -1.80 -5.84
N SER A 103 -15.16 -1.05 -5.48
CA SER A 103 -14.02 -0.76 -6.36
C SER A 103 -13.01 -1.90 -6.45
N HIS A 104 -13.05 -2.87 -5.53
CA HIS A 104 -12.13 -4.01 -5.50
C HIS A 104 -12.62 -5.17 -6.38
N ARG A 105 -11.70 -5.81 -7.09
CA ARG A 105 -11.99 -7.01 -7.88
C ARG A 105 -11.22 -8.19 -7.32
N SER A 106 -11.89 -9.00 -6.50
CA SER A 106 -11.29 -10.22 -5.95
C SER A 106 -11.17 -11.30 -7.02
N MET A 107 -9.99 -11.93 -7.07
CA MET A 107 -9.73 -13.15 -7.81
C MET A 107 -10.33 -14.35 -7.07
N ASP A 108 -10.86 -15.31 -7.82
CA ASP A 108 -11.26 -16.60 -7.27
C ASP A 108 -10.03 -17.38 -6.76
N LYS A 109 -10.15 -17.98 -5.59
CA LYS A 109 -9.12 -18.82 -4.98
C LYS A 109 -8.70 -19.98 -5.88
N GLU A 110 -9.62 -20.59 -6.60
CA GLU A 110 -9.30 -21.70 -7.50
C GLU A 110 -8.55 -21.21 -8.75
N VAL A 111 -8.87 -20.01 -9.25
CA VAL A 111 -8.10 -19.35 -10.33
C VAL A 111 -6.68 -19.05 -9.86
N TYR A 112 -6.51 -18.52 -8.64
CA TYR A 112 -5.18 -18.27 -8.09
C TYR A 112 -4.37 -19.55 -7.87
N LYS A 113 -5.00 -20.62 -7.34
CA LYS A 113 -4.34 -21.93 -7.22
C LYS A 113 -3.93 -22.48 -8.59
N ALA A 114 -4.82 -22.39 -9.58
CA ALA A 114 -4.51 -22.80 -10.94
C ALA A 114 -3.37 -21.97 -11.53
N TYR A 115 -3.29 -20.66 -11.26
CA TYR A 115 -2.14 -19.84 -11.63
C TYR A 115 -0.84 -20.33 -10.99
N LEU A 116 -0.86 -20.67 -9.69
CA LEU A 116 0.30 -21.20 -9.00
C LEU A 116 0.78 -22.56 -9.57
N GLN A 117 -0.15 -23.34 -10.14
CA GLN A 117 0.02 -24.66 -10.76
C GLN A 117 0.15 -24.63 -12.30
N GLY A 118 -0.06 -23.47 -12.92
CA GLY A 118 -0.05 -23.24 -14.37
C GLY A 118 1.34 -22.87 -14.89
N LYS A 119 2.33 -22.94 -13.99
CA LYS A 119 3.54 -23.73 -14.20
C LYS A 119 3.37 -25.08 -13.51
#